data_AF-A0A9J6GIR2-F1
#
_entry.id   AF-A0A9J6GIR2-F1
#
_cell.length_a   1.000
_cell.length_b   1.000
_cell.length_c   1.000
_cell.angle_alpha   90.00
_cell.angle_beta   90.00
_cell.angle_gamma   90.00
#
_symmetry.space_group_name_H-M   'P 1'
#
loop_
_entity.id
_entity.type
_entity.pdbx_description
1 polymer ?
#
loop_
_entity_poly.entity_id
_entity_poly.type
_entity_poly.pdbx_seq_one_letter_code
_entity_poly.pdbx_strand_id
1 'polypeptide(L)'
;MSVERHVHGIGEQVSVELHSPASVADLAVGGELSLRCRAEGVPEPQLEWFHNGVRLFRSERVSFRGRRFHLQALTPADNGVYTCAGSSEVGVVRSRRGFALTLAGENVPRISTLPSDVTVKRGDVARLDCVYERAAVTEWYALDGDVPLANTTKTSILGNWSLLVHNVQPSDEGLYRCVGVGQDKDAPQQSFVAGISLAYLEDFRHTSIEPPLPEDRTVVVPKGGQLELLCVVPKGQPRPRSWWEDPSGHTVGDSGRVRVSGDRLLLDMAKKGDAGNYTCVAQNMAHTRRTSVTLFVAVAPSVSTHPLELTVDEGDETTLTCSFTGSPAPVTTVTWQHDDRPLRATSNGVGAGDAFSAGINGGGGHLVAHPNGTLHIRNVGLSDAGDYFCSVNTTGFPVQTTKAATLQVRERLKFVPSPVSRNLELGSNAKVYCRARGSPAPIVRWVKEDAVRGGPSLEWPPHVRDENGTLRFQGVRAQDAGRYTCVATSTQGLINATVRLDVIMMPRFTVQPSLTRAVEGYSAMLHCKATGDPEPTIQWDRNNVLNNFDPQRYRVLDNGTLYISEVHRDDDGKYGCTAGNSGGLRRVEASLVVLGECTSFQLR
;
A
#
# COMPACT_ATOMS: atom_id res chain seq x y z
N MET A 1 35.86 -7.46 27.90
CA MET A 1 35.21 -8.35 26.92
C MET A 1 34.52 -7.45 25.91
N SER A 2 35.32 -6.93 24.99
CA SER A 2 35.35 -7.29 23.55
C SER A 2 34.19 -6.67 22.78
N VAL A 3 34.43 -5.44 22.33
CA VAL A 3 33.67 -4.82 21.24
C VAL A 3 34.10 -5.54 19.96
N GLU A 4 33.27 -6.48 19.49
CA GLU A 4 33.43 -7.09 18.17
C GLU A 4 33.15 -6.04 17.09
N ARG A 5 34.21 -5.38 16.64
CA ARG A 5 34.20 -4.78 15.30
C ARG A 5 34.22 -5.93 14.29
N HIS A 6 33.07 -6.22 13.69
CA HIS A 6 33.02 -6.95 12.43
C HIS A 6 33.73 -6.13 11.35
N VAL A 7 35.02 -6.38 11.18
CA VAL A 7 35.77 -5.97 9.99
C VAL A 7 35.47 -7.01 8.92
N HIS A 8 34.36 -6.84 8.19
CA HIS A 8 34.27 -7.41 6.84
C HIS A 8 35.16 -6.56 5.93
N GLY A 9 36.47 -6.77 6.05
CA GLY A 9 37.45 -6.32 5.08
C GLY A 9 37.38 -7.27 3.89
N ILE A 10 36.49 -6.97 2.96
CA ILE A 10 36.55 -7.51 1.61
C ILE A 10 37.90 -7.05 1.07
N GLY A 11 38.85 -7.97 0.86
CA GLY A 11 40.20 -7.65 0.39
C GLY A 11 40.10 -6.78 -0.86
N GLU A 12 40.47 -5.51 -0.74
CA GLU A 12 40.40 -4.54 -1.82
C GLU A 12 41.29 -4.99 -2.97
N GLN A 13 40.73 -4.88 -4.17
CA GLN A 13 41.38 -5.16 -5.44
C GLN A 13 42.68 -4.36 -5.56
N VAL A 14 43.83 -5.03 -5.47
CA VAL A 14 45.13 -4.37 -5.63
C VAL A 14 45.24 -3.84 -7.05
N SER A 15 45.40 -2.53 -7.22
CA SER A 15 45.66 -1.91 -8.51
C SER A 15 47.14 -1.54 -8.62
N VAL A 16 47.74 -1.74 -9.79
CA VAL A 16 49.18 -1.51 -10.01
C VAL A 16 49.39 -0.84 -11.36
N GLU A 17 49.98 0.35 -11.34
CA GLU A 17 50.31 1.16 -12.50
C GLU A 17 51.79 1.54 -12.53
N LEU A 18 52.43 1.33 -13.67
CA LEU A 18 53.82 1.73 -13.90
C LEU A 18 53.86 3.11 -14.57
N HIS A 19 54.56 4.07 -13.96
CA HIS A 19 54.83 5.38 -14.53
C HIS A 19 56.28 5.45 -15.04
N SER A 20 56.42 5.75 -16.33
CA SER A 20 57.70 5.95 -17.03
C SER A 20 58.28 7.36 -16.79
N PRO A 21 59.56 7.60 -17.11
CA PRO A 21 60.16 8.93 -17.03
C PRO A 21 59.49 9.91 -18.00
N ALA A 22 59.42 11.19 -17.63
CA ALA A 22 58.87 12.25 -18.49
C ALA A 22 59.78 12.61 -19.68
N SER A 23 61.07 12.28 -19.60
CA SER A 23 62.07 12.44 -20.65
C SER A 23 62.95 11.19 -20.72
N VAL A 24 63.20 10.71 -21.93
CA VAL A 24 64.01 9.51 -22.24
C VAL A 24 65.47 9.91 -22.55
N ALA A 25 65.80 11.21 -22.49
CA ALA A 25 67.08 11.77 -22.94
C ALA A 25 68.30 11.26 -22.15
N ASP A 26 68.12 10.82 -20.91
CA ASP A 26 69.19 10.29 -20.04
C ASP A 26 69.41 8.77 -20.19
N LEU A 27 68.62 8.10 -21.05
CA LEU A 27 68.73 6.66 -21.31
C LEU A 27 69.73 6.38 -22.44
N ALA A 28 71.02 6.54 -22.13
CA ALA A 28 72.14 6.16 -22.99
C ALA A 28 73.02 5.12 -22.29
N VAL A 29 73.92 4.46 -23.04
CA VAL A 29 74.92 3.55 -22.44
C VAL A 29 75.73 4.31 -21.38
N GLY A 30 75.80 3.77 -20.17
CA GLY A 30 76.41 4.39 -18.99
C GLY A 30 75.46 5.26 -18.15
N GLY A 31 74.25 5.57 -18.63
CA GLY A 31 73.25 6.39 -17.93
C GLY A 31 72.52 5.67 -16.79
N GLU A 32 71.40 6.25 -16.32
CA GLU A 32 70.56 5.71 -15.24
C GLU A 32 69.08 5.63 -15.66
N LEU A 33 68.41 4.53 -15.33
CA LEU A 33 66.97 4.34 -15.47
C LEU A 33 66.26 4.46 -14.12
N SER A 34 65.25 5.33 -14.02
CA SER A 34 64.40 5.47 -12.84
C SER A 34 62.91 5.26 -13.19
N LEU A 35 62.27 4.25 -12.61
CA LEU A 35 60.84 3.96 -12.80
C LEU A 35 60.05 4.10 -11.50
N ARG A 36 58.76 4.48 -11.59
CA ARG A 36 57.87 4.58 -10.42
C ARG A 36 56.67 3.65 -10.57
N CYS A 37 56.42 2.83 -9.56
CA CYS A 37 55.24 1.97 -9.49
C CYS A 37 54.21 2.54 -8.51
N ARG A 38 52.98 2.78 -8.95
CA ARG A 38 51.86 3.15 -8.10
C ARG A 38 51.03 1.89 -7.84
N ALA A 39 51.07 1.39 -6.62
CA ALA A 39 50.17 0.34 -6.16
C ALA A 39 49.22 0.88 -5.10
N GLU A 40 47.95 0.48 -5.17
CA GLU A 40 46.89 0.85 -4.22
C GLU A 40 46.23 -0.43 -3.71
N GLY A 41 46.06 -0.53 -2.39
CA GLY A 41 45.48 -1.66 -1.69
C GLY A 41 45.59 -1.47 -0.17
N VAL A 42 44.74 -2.17 0.60
CA VAL A 42 44.73 -2.15 2.06
C VAL A 42 44.90 -3.57 2.58
N PRO A 43 45.99 -3.91 3.32
CA PRO A 43 47.13 -3.06 3.67
C PRO A 43 47.99 -2.66 2.45
N GLU A 44 48.84 -1.62 2.60
CA GLU A 44 49.68 -1.14 1.49
C GLU A 44 50.49 -2.29 0.87
N PRO A 45 50.34 -2.57 -0.43
CA PRO A 45 50.93 -3.74 -1.06
C PRO A 45 52.45 -3.63 -1.15
N GLN A 46 53.15 -4.76 -0.97
CA GLN A 46 54.59 -4.83 -1.15
C GLN A 46 54.94 -4.79 -2.63
N LEU A 47 55.99 -4.06 -3.00
CA LEU A 47 56.37 -3.88 -4.41
C LEU A 47 57.50 -4.79 -4.83
N GLU A 48 57.32 -5.44 -5.97
CA GLU A 48 58.31 -6.24 -6.67
C GLU A 48 58.54 -5.68 -8.07
N TRP A 49 59.75 -5.80 -8.59
CA TRP A 49 60.14 -5.31 -9.92
C TRP A 49 60.65 -6.46 -10.76
N PHE A 50 60.38 -6.41 -12.05
CA PHE A 50 60.73 -7.47 -12.98
C PHE A 50 61.37 -6.88 -14.24
N HIS A 51 62.37 -7.58 -14.77
CA HIS A 51 62.97 -7.34 -16.08
C HIS A 51 62.74 -8.58 -16.94
N ASN A 52 62.08 -8.41 -18.08
CA ASN A 52 61.72 -9.51 -18.98
C ASN A 52 60.94 -10.66 -18.30
N GLY A 53 60.16 -10.34 -17.25
CA GLY A 53 59.41 -11.34 -16.45
C GLY A 53 60.21 -11.95 -15.28
N VAL A 54 61.53 -11.75 -15.24
CA VAL A 54 62.39 -12.22 -14.14
C VAL A 54 62.42 -11.19 -13.02
N ARG A 55 62.22 -11.65 -11.78
CA ARG A 55 62.25 -10.78 -10.60
C ARG A 55 63.63 -10.17 -10.41
N LEU A 56 63.67 -8.85 -10.29
CA LEU A 56 64.89 -8.09 -10.00
C LEU A 56 65.14 -8.09 -8.49
N PHE A 57 66.41 -8.27 -8.12
CA PHE A 57 66.89 -8.16 -6.75
C PHE A 57 67.89 -7.00 -6.64
N ARG A 58 68.10 -6.53 -5.41
CA ARG A 58 69.05 -5.46 -5.13
C ARG A 58 70.46 -5.94 -5.49
N SER A 59 71.21 -5.12 -6.22
CA SER A 59 72.59 -5.39 -6.62
C SER A 59 73.43 -4.12 -6.54
N GLU A 60 74.70 -4.18 -6.94
CA GLU A 60 75.54 -2.98 -7.06
C GLU A 60 74.98 -1.97 -8.09
N ARG A 61 74.24 -2.45 -9.10
CA ARG A 61 73.63 -1.60 -10.14
C ARG A 61 72.14 -1.33 -9.92
N VAL A 62 71.43 -2.14 -9.12
CA VAL A 62 69.98 -2.05 -8.91
C VAL A 62 69.64 -1.62 -7.47
N SER A 63 68.85 -0.55 -7.31
CA SER A 63 68.34 -0.12 -6.02
C SER A 63 66.83 0.19 -6.04
N PHE A 64 66.17 -0.04 -4.90
CA PHE A 64 64.74 0.23 -4.71
C PHE A 64 64.56 1.27 -3.60
N ARG A 65 63.82 2.34 -3.87
CA ARG A 65 63.54 3.44 -2.92
C ARG A 65 62.04 3.70 -2.85
N GLY A 66 61.39 3.12 -1.84
CA GLY A 66 59.93 3.17 -1.71
C GLY A 66 59.24 2.63 -2.97
N ARG A 67 58.51 3.51 -3.66
CA ARG A 67 57.79 3.19 -4.90
C ARG A 67 58.62 3.29 -6.19
N ARG A 68 59.95 3.46 -6.09
CA ARG A 68 60.84 3.67 -7.24
C ARG A 68 61.90 2.57 -7.38
N PHE A 69 62.17 2.22 -8.62
CA PHE A 69 63.29 1.40 -9.07
C PHE A 69 64.32 2.27 -9.76
N HIS A 70 65.60 2.04 -9.44
CA HIS A 70 66.75 2.73 -10.02
C HIS A 70 67.77 1.72 -10.52
N LEU A 71 68.22 1.86 -11.76
CA LEU A 71 69.28 1.07 -12.39
C LEU A 71 70.35 1.99 -12.97
N GLN A 72 71.59 1.85 -12.48
CA GLN A 72 72.73 2.68 -12.88
C GLN A 72 73.71 1.93 -13.81
N ALA A 73 74.52 2.71 -14.54
CA ALA A 73 75.52 2.24 -15.49
C ALA A 73 74.92 1.37 -16.59
N LEU A 74 73.90 1.91 -17.27
CA LEU A 74 73.12 1.22 -18.29
C LEU A 74 73.97 0.56 -19.38
N THR A 75 73.76 -0.73 -19.67
CA THR A 75 74.43 -1.45 -20.77
C THR A 75 73.40 -2.03 -21.73
N PRO A 76 73.78 -2.37 -22.99
CA PRO A 76 72.85 -3.01 -23.92
C PRO A 76 72.19 -4.31 -23.41
N ALA A 77 72.76 -4.96 -22.39
CA ALA A 77 72.17 -6.13 -21.72
C ALA A 77 70.97 -5.78 -20.82
N ASP A 78 70.82 -4.53 -20.41
CA ASP A 78 69.68 -4.05 -19.62
C ASP A 78 68.44 -3.79 -20.48
N ASN A 79 68.59 -3.86 -21.81
CA ASN A 79 67.49 -3.75 -22.76
C ASN A 79 66.42 -4.80 -22.44
N GLY A 80 65.16 -4.41 -22.61
CA GLY A 80 64.04 -5.26 -22.27
C GLY A 80 62.94 -4.50 -21.54
N VAL A 81 62.00 -5.25 -20.98
CA VAL A 81 60.79 -4.69 -20.38
C VAL A 81 60.86 -4.74 -18.87
N TYR A 82 60.62 -3.58 -18.27
CA TYR A 82 60.48 -3.44 -16.84
C TYR A 82 59.00 -3.39 -16.48
N THR A 83 58.57 -4.27 -15.57
CA THR A 83 57.24 -4.23 -14.96
C THR A 83 57.36 -4.17 -13.44
N CYS A 84 56.29 -3.78 -12.76
CA CYS A 84 56.22 -3.87 -11.32
C CYS A 84 55.00 -4.68 -10.88
N ALA A 85 55.05 -5.27 -9.70
CA ALA A 85 53.94 -5.98 -9.10
C ALA A 85 53.71 -5.51 -7.68
N GLY A 86 52.45 -5.49 -7.27
CA GLY A 86 52.03 -5.30 -5.89
C GLY A 86 51.58 -6.65 -5.32
N SER A 87 52.18 -7.09 -4.22
CA SER A 87 51.78 -8.29 -3.48
C SER A 87 51.02 -7.93 -2.21
N SER A 88 49.92 -8.63 -1.97
CA SER A 88 49.15 -8.61 -0.73
C SER A 88 48.88 -10.04 -0.25
N GLU A 89 48.22 -10.18 0.89
CA GLU A 89 47.81 -11.49 1.43
C GLU A 89 46.87 -12.27 0.50
N VAL A 90 46.25 -11.60 -0.47
CA VAL A 90 45.31 -12.16 -1.45
C VAL A 90 46.02 -12.62 -2.75
N GLY A 91 47.24 -12.14 -3.00
CA GLY A 91 48.02 -12.53 -4.18
C GLY A 91 48.89 -11.40 -4.75
N VAL A 92 49.49 -11.66 -5.91
CA VAL A 92 50.38 -10.71 -6.61
C VAL A 92 49.68 -10.18 -7.86
N VAL A 93 49.57 -8.86 -7.98
CA VAL A 93 49.03 -8.17 -9.17
C VAL A 93 50.16 -7.45 -9.88
N ARG A 94 50.38 -7.77 -11.17
CA ARG A 94 51.37 -7.10 -12.02
C ARG A 94 50.80 -5.87 -12.71
N SER A 95 51.66 -4.89 -13.00
CA SER A 95 51.31 -3.71 -13.77
C SER A 95 50.81 -4.13 -15.16
N ARG A 96 49.65 -3.65 -15.57
CA ARG A 96 49.05 -3.99 -16.88
C ARG A 96 49.89 -3.51 -18.07
N ARG A 97 50.83 -2.58 -17.83
CA ARG A 97 51.78 -2.03 -18.80
C ARG A 97 53.21 -2.15 -18.29
N GLY A 98 54.15 -2.36 -19.19
CA GLY A 98 55.59 -2.33 -18.93
C GLY A 98 56.28 -1.12 -19.55
N PHE A 99 57.50 -0.82 -19.10
CA PHE A 99 58.38 0.17 -19.70
C PHE A 99 59.47 -0.54 -20.50
N ALA A 100 59.56 -0.27 -21.80
CA ALA A 100 60.58 -0.86 -22.67
C ALA A 100 61.83 0.04 -22.70
N LEU A 101 62.96 -0.47 -22.18
CA LEU A 101 64.25 0.18 -22.31
C LEU A 101 64.93 -0.26 -23.61
N THR A 102 65.41 0.70 -24.40
CA THR A 102 66.19 0.46 -25.61
C THR A 102 67.41 1.35 -25.64
N LEU A 103 68.58 0.74 -25.51
CA LEU A 103 69.89 1.37 -25.64
C LEU A 103 70.51 0.92 -26.96
N ALA A 104 71.00 1.87 -27.74
CA ALA A 104 71.67 1.59 -29.00
C ALA A 104 73.03 0.93 -28.76
N GLY A 105 73.32 -0.14 -29.49
CA GLY A 105 74.61 -0.82 -29.57
C GLY A 105 74.78 -1.43 -30.95
N GLU A 106 76.02 -1.72 -31.35
CA GLU A 106 76.37 -2.14 -32.73
C GLU A 106 75.72 -3.48 -33.16
N ASN A 107 75.26 -4.32 -32.21
CA ASN A 107 74.74 -5.67 -32.46
C ASN A 107 73.37 -5.98 -31.79
N VAL A 108 72.56 -4.97 -31.43
CA VAL A 108 71.22 -5.20 -30.86
C VAL A 108 70.15 -5.15 -31.96
N PRO A 109 69.22 -6.13 -32.06
CA PRO A 109 68.09 -6.08 -32.99
C PRO A 109 67.29 -4.78 -32.80
N ARG A 110 67.02 -4.03 -33.87
CA ARG A 110 66.13 -2.85 -33.81
C ARG A 110 64.68 -3.28 -34.04
N ILE A 111 63.77 -2.84 -33.18
CA ILE A 111 62.33 -3.04 -33.38
C ILE A 111 61.78 -1.99 -34.36
N SER A 112 61.00 -2.43 -35.36
CA SER A 112 60.29 -1.55 -36.30
C SER A 112 58.83 -1.35 -35.91
N THR A 113 58.20 -2.33 -35.25
CA THR A 113 56.81 -2.22 -34.78
C THR A 113 56.71 -2.74 -33.37
N LEU A 114 56.40 -1.82 -32.44
CA LEU A 114 56.25 -2.10 -31.02
C LEU A 114 54.89 -2.76 -30.74
N PRO A 115 54.83 -3.83 -29.92
CA PRO A 115 53.56 -4.39 -29.50
C PRO A 115 52.81 -3.42 -28.58
N SER A 116 51.50 -3.34 -28.74
CA SER A 116 50.60 -2.49 -27.95
C SER A 116 49.50 -3.32 -27.30
N ASP A 117 49.01 -2.86 -26.15
CA ASP A 117 47.91 -3.53 -25.47
C ASP A 117 46.67 -3.58 -26.37
N VAL A 118 46.05 -4.76 -26.43
CA VAL A 118 44.79 -4.94 -27.14
C VAL A 118 43.67 -5.28 -26.17
N THR A 119 42.51 -4.73 -26.46
CA THR A 119 41.26 -5.14 -25.82
C THR A 119 40.39 -5.79 -26.90
N VAL A 120 39.88 -6.99 -26.64
CA VAL A 120 39.05 -7.76 -27.58
C VAL A 120 37.79 -8.27 -26.91
N LYS A 121 36.75 -8.61 -27.69
CA LYS A 121 35.59 -9.29 -27.10
C LYS A 121 35.92 -10.74 -26.82
N ARG A 122 35.17 -11.34 -25.89
CA ARG A 122 35.24 -12.78 -25.65
C ARG A 122 34.91 -13.53 -26.93
N GLY A 123 35.78 -14.46 -27.31
CA GLY A 123 35.65 -15.25 -28.53
C GLY A 123 36.29 -14.63 -29.77
N ASP A 124 36.67 -13.35 -29.74
CA ASP A 124 37.39 -12.72 -30.84
C ASP A 124 38.86 -13.18 -30.87
N VAL A 125 39.58 -12.77 -31.91
CA VAL A 125 41.03 -12.99 -32.06
C VAL A 125 41.77 -11.75 -31.57
N ALA A 126 42.70 -11.92 -30.63
CA ALA A 126 43.64 -10.87 -30.25
C ALA A 126 44.90 -10.96 -31.11
N ARG A 127 45.34 -9.81 -31.65
CA ARG A 127 46.55 -9.68 -32.45
C ARG A 127 47.54 -8.79 -31.74
N LEU A 128 48.72 -9.31 -31.46
CA LEU A 128 49.86 -8.54 -30.97
C LEU A 128 50.92 -8.47 -32.06
N ASP A 129 51.25 -7.26 -32.51
CA ASP A 129 52.24 -7.02 -33.55
C ASP A 129 53.60 -6.71 -32.94
N CYS A 130 54.63 -7.48 -33.26
CA CYS A 130 56.01 -7.22 -32.83
C CYS A 130 56.97 -7.55 -33.98
N VAL A 131 57.52 -6.52 -34.62
CA VAL A 131 58.33 -6.66 -35.85
C VAL A 131 59.72 -6.10 -35.62
N TYR A 132 60.76 -6.86 -35.94
CA TYR A 132 62.16 -6.44 -35.84
C TYR A 132 62.76 -6.18 -37.23
N GLU A 133 63.59 -5.13 -37.36
CA GLU A 133 64.26 -4.75 -38.61
C GLU A 133 65.28 -5.80 -39.08
N ARG A 134 65.92 -6.55 -38.16
CA ARG A 134 67.00 -7.51 -38.44
C ARG A 134 66.98 -8.77 -37.56
N ALA A 135 65.81 -9.35 -37.30
CA ALA A 135 65.70 -10.65 -36.61
C ALA A 135 65.40 -11.78 -37.61
N ALA A 136 65.82 -13.01 -37.27
CA ALA A 136 65.51 -14.20 -38.06
C ALA A 136 64.06 -14.66 -37.85
N VAL A 137 63.56 -14.58 -36.61
CA VAL A 137 62.19 -14.90 -36.20
C VAL A 137 61.84 -14.17 -34.90
N THR A 138 60.55 -13.88 -34.70
CA THR A 138 60.03 -13.42 -33.41
C THR A 138 59.40 -14.58 -32.65
N GLU A 139 59.92 -14.86 -31.46
CA GLU A 139 59.32 -15.82 -30.54
C GLU A 139 58.42 -15.12 -29.54
N TRP A 140 57.27 -15.71 -29.25
CA TRP A 140 56.31 -15.17 -28.30
C TRP A 140 56.21 -16.06 -27.09
N TYR A 141 56.09 -15.46 -25.91
CA TYR A 141 55.96 -16.14 -24.63
C TYR A 141 54.78 -15.52 -23.88
N ALA A 142 54.04 -16.32 -23.12
CA ALA A 142 53.31 -15.75 -21.99
C ALA A 142 54.34 -15.14 -21.03
N LEU A 143 54.06 -13.99 -20.39
CA LEU A 143 55.09 -13.30 -19.60
C LEU A 143 55.71 -14.18 -18.50
N ASP A 144 54.90 -15.04 -17.89
CA ASP A 144 55.31 -15.98 -16.83
C ASP A 144 55.70 -17.38 -17.36
N GLY A 145 55.79 -17.55 -18.68
CA GLY A 145 56.12 -18.82 -19.32
C GLY A 145 57.53 -18.81 -19.93
N ASP A 146 58.24 -19.91 -19.74
CA ASP A 146 59.59 -20.12 -20.31
C ASP A 146 59.57 -20.88 -21.65
N VAL A 147 58.37 -21.29 -22.11
CA VAL A 147 58.18 -22.05 -23.35
C VAL A 147 57.63 -21.11 -24.44
N PRO A 148 58.25 -21.06 -25.64
CA PRO A 148 57.74 -20.25 -26.72
C PRO A 148 56.37 -20.80 -27.18
N LEU A 149 55.42 -19.88 -27.37
CA LEU A 149 54.10 -20.14 -27.91
C LEU A 149 54.25 -20.66 -29.34
N ALA A 150 53.82 -21.89 -29.56
CA ALA A 150 53.85 -22.53 -30.87
C ALA A 150 52.58 -22.22 -31.69
N ASN A 151 52.61 -22.58 -32.97
CA ASN A 151 51.41 -22.62 -33.80
C ASN A 151 50.52 -23.79 -33.34
N THR A 152 49.39 -23.46 -32.74
CA THR A 152 48.35 -24.39 -32.24
C THR A 152 46.98 -23.94 -32.75
N THR A 153 45.91 -24.63 -32.33
CA THR A 153 44.54 -24.14 -32.54
C THR A 153 44.23 -22.88 -31.72
N LYS A 154 44.98 -22.63 -30.64
CA LYS A 154 44.80 -21.49 -29.75
C LYS A 154 45.65 -20.28 -30.14
N THR A 155 46.84 -20.51 -30.65
CA THR A 155 47.83 -19.47 -30.96
C THR A 155 48.39 -19.66 -32.37
N SER A 156 48.58 -18.59 -33.13
CA SER A 156 49.28 -18.67 -34.42
C SER A 156 50.18 -17.47 -34.65
N ILE A 157 51.38 -17.71 -35.16
CA ILE A 157 52.38 -16.71 -35.51
C ILE A 157 52.19 -16.34 -36.99
N LEU A 158 51.79 -15.10 -37.26
CA LEU A 158 51.62 -14.58 -38.61
C LEU A 158 52.91 -13.94 -39.09
N GLY A 159 53.42 -14.44 -40.22
CA GLY A 159 54.55 -13.85 -40.94
C GLY A 159 55.88 -13.85 -40.17
N ASN A 160 56.02 -14.64 -39.10
CA ASN A 160 57.15 -14.68 -38.16
C ASN A 160 57.24 -13.48 -37.19
N TRP A 161 56.18 -12.66 -37.08
CA TRP A 161 56.22 -11.42 -36.29
C TRP A 161 55.06 -11.30 -35.30
N SER A 162 53.82 -11.52 -35.75
CA SER A 162 52.64 -11.20 -34.96
C SER A 162 52.04 -12.44 -34.30
N LEU A 163 51.73 -12.34 -33.01
CA LEU A 163 50.97 -13.36 -32.30
C LEU A 163 49.47 -13.13 -32.49
N LEU A 164 48.77 -14.18 -32.92
CA LEU A 164 47.32 -14.25 -32.88
C LEU A 164 46.90 -15.23 -31.77
N VAL A 165 46.08 -14.78 -30.83
CA VAL A 165 45.41 -15.62 -29.84
C VAL A 165 43.95 -15.76 -30.26
N HIS A 166 43.55 -16.95 -30.66
CA HIS A 166 42.21 -17.25 -31.19
C HIS A 166 41.21 -17.52 -30.06
N ASN A 167 39.95 -17.17 -30.28
CA ASN A 167 38.85 -17.45 -29.36
C ASN A 167 39.17 -17.03 -27.91
N VAL A 168 39.50 -15.76 -27.70
CA VAL A 168 40.00 -15.24 -26.41
C VAL A 168 38.98 -15.45 -25.28
N GLN A 169 39.45 -16.05 -24.18
CA GLN A 169 38.74 -16.35 -22.95
C GLN A 169 39.38 -15.61 -21.77
N PRO A 170 38.73 -15.53 -20.60
CA PRO A 170 39.29 -14.85 -19.42
C PRO A 170 40.66 -15.37 -18.99
N SER A 171 40.94 -16.65 -19.22
CA SER A 171 42.25 -17.25 -18.93
C SER A 171 43.40 -16.74 -19.82
N ASP A 172 43.07 -16.13 -20.96
CA ASP A 172 44.08 -15.61 -21.90
C ASP A 172 44.41 -14.14 -21.64
N GLU A 173 43.71 -13.49 -20.70
CA GLU A 173 44.07 -12.15 -20.24
C GLU A 173 45.42 -12.20 -19.53
N GLY A 174 46.27 -11.23 -19.84
CA GLY A 174 47.62 -11.21 -19.31
C GLY A 174 48.61 -10.54 -20.24
N LEU A 175 49.87 -10.62 -19.86
CA LEU A 175 50.98 -10.01 -20.60
C LEU A 175 51.68 -11.06 -21.46
N TYR A 176 52.04 -10.66 -22.67
CA TYR A 176 52.73 -11.50 -23.65
C TYR A 176 54.02 -10.81 -24.05
N ARG A 177 55.13 -11.56 -24.06
CA ARG A 177 56.47 -11.09 -24.36
C ARG A 177 56.90 -11.58 -25.73
N CYS A 178 57.25 -10.68 -26.64
CA CYS A 178 57.90 -11.01 -27.90
C CYS A 178 59.42 -10.86 -27.77
N VAL A 179 60.17 -11.76 -28.40
CA VAL A 179 61.64 -11.79 -28.40
C VAL A 179 62.14 -11.86 -29.83
N GLY A 180 63.03 -10.93 -30.19
CA GLY A 180 63.72 -10.97 -31.48
C GLY A 180 64.91 -11.91 -31.39
N VAL A 181 64.88 -13.02 -32.13
CA VAL A 181 66.00 -13.96 -32.21
C VAL A 181 66.91 -13.56 -33.37
N GLY A 182 68.16 -13.19 -33.04
CA GLY A 182 69.19 -12.83 -34.02
C GLY A 182 69.67 -14.01 -34.87
N GLN A 183 70.37 -13.73 -35.97
CA GLN A 183 70.95 -14.77 -36.84
C GLN A 183 72.19 -15.46 -36.20
N ASP A 184 72.92 -14.74 -35.34
CA ASP A 184 74.04 -15.27 -34.56
C ASP A 184 73.59 -15.70 -33.16
N LYS A 185 74.03 -16.88 -32.69
CA LYS A 185 73.64 -17.45 -31.39
C LYS A 185 74.07 -16.61 -30.18
N ASP A 186 75.10 -15.79 -30.34
CA ASP A 186 75.65 -14.93 -29.29
C ASP A 186 75.13 -13.48 -29.37
N ALA A 187 74.22 -13.17 -30.32
CA ALA A 187 73.66 -11.84 -30.44
C ALA A 187 72.73 -11.52 -29.24
N PRO A 188 72.85 -10.33 -28.63
CA PRO A 188 71.99 -9.94 -27.52
C PRO A 188 70.51 -9.88 -27.95
N GLN A 189 69.65 -10.60 -27.24
CA GLN A 189 68.21 -10.62 -27.50
C GLN A 189 67.53 -9.37 -26.93
N GLN A 190 66.51 -8.87 -27.63
CA GLN A 190 65.63 -7.81 -27.14
C GLN A 190 64.22 -8.37 -26.98
N SER A 191 63.47 -7.87 -25.97
CA SER A 191 62.08 -8.27 -25.78
C SER A 191 61.15 -7.11 -25.45
N PHE A 192 59.88 -7.23 -25.87
CA PHE A 192 58.81 -6.26 -25.63
C PHE A 192 57.55 -6.96 -25.15
N VAL A 193 56.68 -6.24 -24.43
CA VAL A 193 55.48 -6.81 -23.81
C VAL A 193 54.25 -6.02 -24.21
N ALA A 194 53.15 -6.74 -24.46
CA ALA A 194 51.82 -6.17 -24.58
C ALA A 194 50.79 -7.01 -23.84
N GLY A 195 49.75 -6.34 -23.34
CA GLY A 195 48.63 -6.99 -22.66
C GLY A 195 47.49 -7.38 -23.60
N ILE A 196 46.89 -8.53 -23.35
CA ILE A 196 45.55 -8.86 -23.83
C ILE A 196 44.59 -8.65 -22.67
N SER A 197 43.51 -7.91 -22.93
CA SER A 197 42.40 -7.69 -21.99
C SER A 197 41.06 -7.96 -22.67
N LEU A 198 40.09 -8.43 -21.89
CA LEU A 198 38.73 -8.62 -22.38
C LEU A 198 37.92 -7.33 -22.25
N ALA A 199 37.16 -7.05 -23.30
CA ALA A 199 36.21 -5.97 -23.30
C ALA A 199 35.03 -6.30 -22.37
N TYR A 200 34.64 -5.37 -21.50
CA TYR A 200 33.47 -5.50 -20.66
C TYR A 200 32.74 -4.17 -20.51
N LEU A 201 31.44 -4.24 -20.18
CA LEU A 201 30.61 -3.09 -19.84
C LEU A 201 29.65 -3.52 -18.74
N GLU A 202 29.71 -2.85 -17.59
CA GLU A 202 28.81 -3.10 -16.46
C GLU A 202 27.36 -2.66 -16.79
N ASP A 203 26.40 -3.19 -16.05
CA ASP A 203 25.00 -2.76 -16.15
C ASP A 203 24.78 -1.41 -15.45
N PHE A 204 23.73 -0.69 -15.87
CA PHE A 204 23.32 0.53 -15.17
C PHE A 204 22.82 0.20 -13.76
N ARG A 205 23.27 0.99 -12.79
CA ARG A 205 22.74 0.94 -11.41
C ARG A 205 21.41 1.67 -11.34
N HIS A 206 20.63 1.42 -10.28
CA HIS A 206 19.34 2.10 -10.08
C HIS A 206 19.47 3.64 -10.06
N THR A 207 20.58 4.16 -9.53
CA THR A 207 20.90 5.60 -9.47
C THR A 207 21.66 6.10 -10.72
N SER A 208 21.43 5.49 -11.89
CA SER A 208 22.16 5.83 -13.12
C SER A 208 21.79 7.16 -13.75
N ILE A 209 20.70 7.80 -13.30
CA ILE A 209 20.28 9.12 -13.79
C ILE A 209 20.18 10.03 -12.57
N GLU A 210 20.82 11.20 -12.68
CA GLU A 210 20.80 12.26 -11.69
C GLU A 210 19.96 13.45 -12.19
N PRO A 211 19.16 14.08 -11.31
CA PRO A 211 18.93 13.72 -9.90
C PRO A 211 18.24 12.34 -9.75
N PRO A 212 18.38 11.67 -8.57
CA PRO A 212 17.83 10.34 -8.35
C PRO A 212 16.35 10.29 -8.69
N LEU A 213 15.98 9.32 -9.54
CA LEU A 213 14.62 9.18 -10.02
C LEU A 213 13.71 8.50 -8.97
N PRO A 214 12.41 8.85 -8.94
CA PRO A 214 11.40 8.06 -8.23
C PRO A 214 11.30 6.63 -8.78
N GLU A 215 10.66 5.72 -8.04
CA GLU A 215 10.56 4.29 -8.41
C GLU A 215 9.91 4.05 -9.78
N ASP A 216 8.95 4.89 -10.16
CA ASP A 216 8.27 4.85 -11.45
C ASP A 216 9.10 5.45 -12.60
N ARG A 217 10.29 5.97 -12.29
CA ARG A 217 11.25 6.59 -13.21
C ARG A 217 10.67 7.73 -14.04
N THR A 218 9.79 8.52 -13.42
CA THR A 218 9.19 9.71 -14.05
C THR A 218 9.86 11.01 -13.59
N VAL A 219 9.93 11.98 -14.49
CA VAL A 219 10.38 13.35 -14.19
C VAL A 219 9.36 14.33 -14.73
N VAL A 220 9.03 15.33 -13.93
CA VAL A 220 8.06 16.36 -14.30
C VAL A 220 8.78 17.71 -14.40
N VAL A 221 8.67 18.36 -15.56
CA VAL A 221 9.14 19.73 -15.78
C VAL A 221 7.95 20.65 -16.08
N PRO A 222 7.83 21.81 -15.44
CA PRO A 222 6.84 22.83 -15.82
C PRO A 222 7.01 23.28 -17.28
N LYS A 223 5.91 23.55 -18.00
CA LYS A 223 5.96 24.18 -19.32
C LYS A 223 6.72 25.51 -19.24
N GLY A 224 7.72 25.70 -20.09
CA GLY A 224 8.63 26.84 -20.07
C GLY A 224 9.76 26.73 -19.04
N GLY A 225 9.78 25.68 -18.22
CA GLY A 225 10.83 25.40 -17.25
C GLY A 225 12.08 24.78 -17.88
N GLN A 226 13.08 24.59 -17.03
CA GLN A 226 14.36 23.96 -17.35
C GLN A 226 14.49 22.60 -16.69
N LEU A 227 15.15 21.67 -17.38
CA LEU A 227 15.47 20.34 -16.87
C LEU A 227 16.92 20.00 -17.22
N GLU A 228 17.61 19.40 -16.26
CA GLU A 228 18.92 18.79 -16.46
C GLU A 228 18.85 17.31 -16.05
N LEU A 229 19.30 16.44 -16.95
CA LEU A 229 19.47 15.02 -16.70
C LEU A 229 20.93 14.65 -16.92
N LEU A 230 21.55 14.03 -15.92
CA LEU A 230 22.92 13.52 -16.00
C LEU A 230 22.90 12.00 -15.92
N CYS A 231 23.50 11.34 -16.91
CA CYS A 231 23.60 9.89 -16.95
C CYS A 231 24.92 9.42 -16.34
N VAL A 232 24.88 8.74 -15.21
CA VAL A 232 26.07 8.11 -14.61
C VAL A 232 26.44 6.87 -15.42
N VAL A 233 27.36 7.05 -16.37
CA VAL A 233 27.79 6.02 -17.31
C VAL A 233 28.46 4.85 -16.56
N PRO A 234 28.08 3.58 -16.81
CA PRO A 234 28.66 2.42 -16.15
C PRO A 234 30.13 2.25 -16.51
N LYS A 235 30.89 1.57 -15.64
CA LYS A 235 32.30 1.28 -15.92
C LYS A 235 32.39 0.28 -17.08
N GLY A 236 33.43 0.46 -17.90
CA GLY A 236 33.71 -0.46 -18.99
C GLY A 236 35.13 -0.29 -19.52
N GLN A 237 35.64 -1.36 -20.12
CA GLN A 237 36.92 -1.39 -20.83
C GLN A 237 36.68 -1.83 -22.27
N PRO A 238 37.07 -1.03 -23.28
CA PRO A 238 37.50 0.36 -23.18
C PRO A 238 36.39 1.26 -22.60
N ARG A 239 36.74 2.48 -22.19
CA ARG A 239 35.77 3.45 -21.64
C ARG A 239 34.59 3.61 -22.62
N PRO A 240 33.35 3.43 -22.16
CA PRO A 240 32.19 3.53 -23.03
C PRO A 240 31.93 4.98 -23.44
N ARG A 241 31.43 5.14 -24.67
CA ARG A 241 30.79 6.38 -25.12
C ARG A 241 29.35 6.41 -24.65
N SER A 242 28.82 7.59 -24.38
CA SER A 242 27.41 7.79 -24.01
C SER A 242 26.72 8.83 -24.88
N TRP A 243 25.41 8.66 -25.06
CA TRP A 243 24.52 9.63 -25.71
C TRP A 243 23.08 9.43 -25.22
N TRP A 244 22.22 10.39 -25.53
CA TRP A 244 20.78 10.31 -25.27
C TRP A 244 20.01 10.01 -26.56
N GLU A 245 18.97 9.19 -26.45
CA GLU A 245 17.97 8.91 -27.49
C GLU A 245 16.62 9.48 -27.07
N ASP A 246 15.90 10.08 -28.02
CA ASP A 246 14.56 10.61 -27.85
C ASP A 246 13.48 9.50 -27.83
N PRO A 247 12.19 9.83 -27.60
CA PRO A 247 11.12 8.83 -27.57
C PRO A 247 10.90 8.07 -28.88
N SER A 248 11.45 8.57 -30.00
CA SER A 248 11.44 7.89 -31.30
C SER A 248 12.70 7.05 -31.57
N GLY A 249 13.64 7.02 -30.63
CA GLY A 249 14.90 6.27 -30.72
C GLY A 249 16.00 6.99 -31.49
N HIS A 250 15.82 8.28 -31.83
CA HIS A 250 16.86 9.05 -32.51
C HIS A 250 17.82 9.68 -31.50
N THR A 251 19.10 9.76 -31.85
CA THR A 251 20.08 10.46 -31.03
C THR A 251 19.69 11.93 -30.87
N VAL A 252 19.59 12.39 -29.62
CA VAL A 252 19.28 13.77 -29.31
C VAL A 252 20.48 14.64 -29.67
N GLY A 253 20.29 15.55 -30.62
CA GLY A 253 21.29 16.54 -31.02
C GLY A 253 21.08 17.89 -30.33
N ASP A 254 22.12 18.72 -30.38
CA ASP A 254 22.02 20.12 -29.98
C ASP A 254 20.99 20.86 -30.85
N SER A 255 20.17 21.68 -30.19
CA SER A 255 19.23 22.59 -30.81
C SER A 255 19.17 23.89 -30.00
N GLY A 256 18.37 24.86 -30.45
CA GLY A 256 18.24 26.13 -29.71
C GLY A 256 17.78 25.96 -28.25
N ARG A 257 17.01 24.90 -27.93
CA ARG A 257 16.47 24.64 -26.59
C ARG A 257 17.09 23.42 -25.89
N VAL A 258 17.64 22.48 -26.65
CA VAL A 258 18.20 21.24 -26.12
C VAL A 258 19.72 21.28 -26.29
N ARG A 259 20.47 21.06 -25.22
CA ARG A 259 21.93 20.94 -25.26
C ARG A 259 22.33 19.58 -24.72
N VAL A 260 23.16 18.85 -25.46
CA VAL A 260 23.60 17.50 -25.09
C VAL A 260 25.12 17.44 -25.09
N SER A 261 25.70 16.94 -24.00
CA SER A 261 27.14 16.70 -23.89
C SER A 261 27.38 15.30 -23.36
N GLY A 262 27.45 14.33 -24.26
CA GLY A 262 27.64 12.91 -23.94
C GLY A 262 26.56 12.37 -22.99
N ASP A 263 26.88 12.35 -21.71
CA ASP A 263 26.03 11.88 -20.62
C ASP A 263 25.04 12.92 -20.08
N ARG A 264 25.19 14.20 -20.41
CA ARG A 264 24.33 15.29 -19.93
C ARG A 264 23.32 15.74 -20.99
N LEU A 265 22.06 15.88 -20.60
CA LEU A 265 20.97 16.45 -21.40
C LEU A 265 20.34 17.64 -20.65
N LEU A 266 20.43 18.82 -21.27
CA LEU A 266 19.82 20.05 -20.78
C LEU A 266 18.67 20.45 -21.71
N LEU A 267 17.49 20.64 -21.14
CA LEU A 267 16.30 21.14 -21.84
C LEU A 267 15.93 22.50 -21.24
N ASP A 268 15.88 23.53 -22.09
CA ASP A 268 15.40 24.86 -21.75
C ASP A 268 14.04 25.13 -22.42
N MET A 269 13.21 25.94 -21.76
CA MET A 269 11.90 26.34 -22.24
C MET A 269 11.04 25.15 -22.69
N ALA A 270 10.79 24.21 -21.77
CA ALA A 270 10.08 22.95 -22.05
C ALA A 270 8.70 23.14 -22.71
N LYS A 271 8.39 22.32 -23.71
CA LYS A 271 7.15 22.34 -24.51
C LYS A 271 6.43 20.99 -24.40
N LYS A 272 5.12 20.98 -24.65
CA LYS A 272 4.30 19.76 -24.59
C LYS A 272 4.85 18.60 -25.45
N GLY A 273 5.46 18.92 -26.59
CA GLY A 273 6.06 17.92 -27.50
C GLY A 273 7.39 17.35 -27.03
N ASP A 274 8.03 17.92 -26.01
CA ASP A 274 9.26 17.36 -25.43
C ASP A 274 8.95 16.21 -24.45
N ALA A 275 7.67 15.89 -24.20
CA ALA A 275 7.29 14.79 -23.33
C ALA A 275 7.54 13.42 -24.00
N GLY A 276 7.98 12.44 -23.21
CA GLY A 276 8.17 11.06 -23.66
C GLY A 276 9.30 10.34 -22.94
N ASN A 277 9.63 9.14 -23.41
CA ASN A 277 10.65 8.29 -22.80
C ASN A 277 12.04 8.56 -23.40
N TYR A 278 12.92 9.20 -22.63
CA TYR A 278 14.30 9.47 -23.03
C TYR A 278 15.20 8.33 -22.55
N THR A 279 16.14 7.90 -23.40
CA THR A 279 17.03 6.78 -23.09
C THR A 279 18.48 7.23 -23.13
N CYS A 280 19.20 7.10 -22.02
CA CYS A 280 20.65 7.18 -22.03
C CYS A 280 21.23 5.84 -22.48
N VAL A 281 22.13 5.89 -23.44
CA VAL A 281 22.81 4.73 -24.01
C VAL A 281 24.30 4.82 -23.72
N ALA A 282 24.87 3.73 -23.21
CA ALA A 282 26.31 3.57 -23.03
C ALA A 282 26.79 2.40 -23.90
N GLN A 283 27.86 2.60 -24.65
CA GLN A 283 28.39 1.58 -25.55
C GLN A 283 29.91 1.57 -25.56
N ASN A 284 30.48 0.37 -25.51
CA ASN A 284 31.85 0.11 -25.96
C ASN A 284 31.85 -1.09 -26.91
N MET A 285 33.05 -1.57 -27.25
CA MET A 285 33.15 -2.72 -28.14
C MET A 285 32.55 -4.00 -27.53
N ALA A 286 32.43 -4.13 -26.21
CA ALA A 286 31.82 -5.30 -25.60
C ALA A 286 30.32 -5.36 -25.93
N HIS A 287 29.56 -4.40 -25.41
CA HIS A 287 28.11 -4.36 -25.50
C HIS A 287 27.56 -2.92 -25.50
N THR A 288 26.25 -2.81 -25.71
CA THR A 288 25.45 -1.60 -25.47
C THR A 288 24.55 -1.82 -24.26
N ARG A 289 24.46 -0.81 -23.39
CA ARG A 289 23.55 -0.74 -22.24
C ARG A 289 22.68 0.49 -22.33
N ARG A 290 21.47 0.40 -21.77
CA ARG A 290 20.45 1.44 -21.86
C ARG A 290 19.76 1.64 -20.51
N THR A 291 19.37 2.88 -20.24
CA THR A 291 18.58 3.25 -19.07
C THR A 291 17.67 4.40 -19.46
N SER A 292 16.39 4.36 -19.07
CA SER A 292 15.39 5.30 -19.60
C SER A 292 14.65 6.07 -18.49
N VAL A 293 14.07 7.21 -18.85
CA VAL A 293 13.31 8.09 -17.97
C VAL A 293 12.14 8.69 -18.72
N THR A 294 10.97 8.69 -18.10
CA THR A 294 9.76 9.27 -18.71
C THR A 294 9.63 10.73 -18.31
N LEU A 295 9.76 11.63 -19.27
CA LEU A 295 9.59 13.06 -19.10
C LEU A 295 8.13 13.47 -19.33
N PHE A 296 7.53 14.11 -18.33
CA PHE A 296 6.25 14.80 -18.43
C PHE A 296 6.45 16.31 -18.41
N VAL A 297 5.76 17.02 -19.30
CA VAL A 297 5.72 18.48 -19.30
C VAL A 297 4.39 18.94 -18.68
N ALA A 298 4.48 19.49 -17.47
CA ALA A 298 3.32 19.86 -16.68
C ALA A 298 2.84 21.29 -16.95
N VAL A 299 1.53 21.49 -16.96
CA VAL A 299 0.90 22.82 -17.02
C VAL A 299 0.28 23.12 -15.66
N ALA A 300 0.44 24.36 -15.20
CA ALA A 300 -0.12 24.82 -13.93
C ALA A 300 -1.63 24.51 -13.87
N PRO A 301 -2.11 23.90 -12.77
CA PRO A 301 -3.52 23.62 -12.61
C PRO A 301 -4.29 24.93 -12.38
N SER A 302 -5.52 24.99 -12.87
CA SER A 302 -6.47 26.05 -12.54
C SER A 302 -7.83 25.45 -12.31
N VAL A 303 -8.41 25.69 -11.14
CA VAL A 303 -9.82 25.37 -10.88
C VAL A 303 -10.67 26.30 -11.75
N SER A 304 -11.58 25.72 -12.52
CA SER A 304 -12.52 26.45 -13.39
C SER A 304 -13.94 26.46 -12.85
N THR A 305 -14.36 25.42 -12.12
CA THR A 305 -15.66 25.39 -11.44
C THR A 305 -15.53 24.92 -10.00
N HIS A 306 -16.40 25.49 -9.15
CA HIS A 306 -16.48 25.19 -7.74
C HIS A 306 -17.70 24.28 -7.48
N PRO A 307 -17.67 23.43 -6.44
CA PRO A 307 -18.86 22.70 -6.04
C PRO A 307 -19.96 23.68 -5.62
N LEU A 308 -21.21 23.27 -5.83
CA LEU A 308 -22.39 24.06 -5.46
C LEU A 308 -22.89 23.60 -4.08
N GLU A 309 -23.43 24.53 -3.30
CA GLU A 309 -24.19 24.21 -2.10
C GLU A 309 -25.48 23.48 -2.49
N LEU A 310 -25.80 22.39 -1.80
CA LEU A 310 -26.95 21.55 -2.12
C LEU A 310 -27.72 21.20 -0.85
N THR A 311 -29.03 21.09 -0.98
CA THR A 311 -29.90 20.48 0.04
C THR A 311 -30.46 19.18 -0.53
N VAL A 312 -30.18 18.06 0.13
CA VAL A 312 -30.51 16.71 -0.35
C VAL A 312 -31.29 15.96 0.72
N ASP A 313 -32.31 15.19 0.32
CA ASP A 313 -33.09 14.38 1.25
C ASP A 313 -32.33 13.11 1.65
N GLU A 314 -32.47 12.70 2.92
CA GLU A 314 -31.88 11.46 3.45
C GLU A 314 -32.24 10.25 2.55
N GLY A 315 -31.24 9.48 2.13
CA GLY A 315 -31.39 8.30 1.26
C GLY A 315 -31.32 8.57 -0.24
N ASP A 316 -31.34 9.84 -0.69
CA ASP A 316 -31.12 10.17 -2.10
C ASP A 316 -29.65 10.07 -2.50
N GLU A 317 -29.36 10.27 -3.79
CA GLU A 317 -28.00 10.36 -4.31
C GLU A 317 -27.72 11.78 -4.81
N THR A 318 -26.48 12.23 -4.67
CA THR A 318 -26.04 13.54 -5.17
C THR A 318 -24.61 13.48 -5.72
N THR A 319 -24.21 14.50 -6.46
CA THR A 319 -22.85 14.62 -7.01
C THR A 319 -22.33 16.04 -6.84
N LEU A 320 -21.18 16.17 -6.20
CA LEU A 320 -20.41 17.39 -6.14
C LEU A 320 -19.35 17.38 -7.25
N THR A 321 -19.12 18.53 -7.88
CA THR A 321 -18.22 18.63 -9.04
C THR A 321 -17.23 19.78 -8.87
N CYS A 322 -15.97 19.53 -9.19
CA CYS A 322 -14.93 20.53 -9.39
C CYS A 322 -14.30 20.31 -10.77
N SER A 323 -14.43 21.27 -11.68
CA SER A 323 -13.72 21.24 -12.95
C SER A 323 -12.41 22.00 -12.82
N PHE A 324 -11.39 21.49 -13.48
CA PHE A 324 -10.07 22.10 -13.49
C PHE A 324 -9.42 21.92 -14.86
N THR A 325 -8.49 22.80 -15.18
CA THR A 325 -7.55 22.65 -16.29
C THR A 325 -6.19 22.31 -15.72
N GLY A 326 -5.36 21.62 -16.50
CA GLY A 326 -4.03 21.19 -16.06
C GLY A 326 -3.56 19.96 -16.82
N SER A 327 -2.44 19.38 -16.39
CA SER A 327 -1.96 18.12 -16.93
C SER A 327 -2.85 16.95 -16.50
N PRO A 328 -3.03 15.90 -17.32
CA PRO A 328 -3.78 14.71 -16.93
C PRO A 328 -3.01 13.85 -15.91
N ALA A 329 -3.67 12.79 -15.42
CA ALA A 329 -3.00 11.73 -14.67
C ALA A 329 -1.83 11.12 -15.48
N PRO A 330 -0.73 10.70 -14.84
CA PRO A 330 -0.51 10.63 -13.38
C PRO A 330 0.03 11.92 -12.74
N VAL A 331 0.25 12.99 -13.51
CA VAL A 331 0.93 14.22 -13.03
C VAL A 331 0.03 15.08 -12.14
N THR A 332 -1.28 14.96 -12.33
CA THR A 332 -2.29 15.65 -11.52
C THR A 332 -3.16 14.65 -10.79
N THR A 333 -3.39 14.90 -9.50
CA THR A 333 -4.29 14.14 -8.63
C THR A 333 -5.35 15.07 -8.06
N VAL A 334 -6.58 14.57 -7.94
CA VAL A 334 -7.70 15.29 -7.34
C VAL A 334 -8.15 14.59 -6.07
N THR A 335 -8.29 15.34 -4.99
CA THR A 335 -8.70 14.82 -3.69
C THR A 335 -9.83 15.64 -3.12
N TRP A 336 -10.76 14.99 -2.43
CA TRP A 336 -11.87 15.62 -1.73
C TRP A 336 -11.65 15.63 -0.23
N GLN A 337 -12.19 16.65 0.43
CA GLN A 337 -12.16 16.84 1.87
C GLN A 337 -13.58 17.12 2.37
N HIS A 338 -13.92 16.57 3.53
CA HIS A 338 -15.19 16.77 4.24
C HIS A 338 -14.90 17.20 5.67
N ASP A 339 -15.41 18.36 6.11
CA ASP A 339 -15.25 18.92 7.47
C ASP A 339 -13.81 18.82 8.01
N ASP A 340 -12.87 19.35 7.22
CA ASP A 340 -11.43 19.33 7.49
C ASP A 340 -10.73 17.97 7.49
N ARG A 341 -11.40 16.91 7.01
CA ARG A 341 -10.83 15.56 6.92
C ARG A 341 -10.70 15.09 5.48
N PRO A 342 -9.49 14.68 5.03
CA PRO A 342 -9.32 14.17 3.69
C PRO A 342 -10.08 12.85 3.53
N LEU A 343 -10.86 12.75 2.45
CA LEU A 343 -11.52 11.50 2.07
C LEU A 343 -10.47 10.56 1.49
N ARG A 344 -10.13 9.51 2.24
CA ARG A 344 -9.11 8.54 1.84
C ARG A 344 -9.73 7.40 1.05
N ALA A 345 -8.97 6.86 0.11
CA ALA A 345 -9.32 5.61 -0.55
C ALA A 345 -9.42 4.48 0.47
N THR A 346 -10.56 3.81 0.48
CA THR A 346 -10.75 2.54 1.19
C THR A 346 -10.16 1.42 0.32
N SER A 347 -9.46 0.46 0.93
CA SER A 347 -8.39 -0.35 0.32
C SER A 347 -8.80 -1.40 -0.73
N ASN A 348 -9.88 -1.21 -1.49
CA ASN A 348 -10.39 -2.18 -2.48
C ASN A 348 -10.50 -1.62 -3.91
N GLY A 349 -9.51 -0.85 -4.37
CA GLY A 349 -9.45 -0.38 -5.75
C GLY A 349 -8.01 -0.10 -6.17
N VAL A 350 -7.28 -1.14 -6.58
CA VAL A 350 -5.95 -1.01 -7.18
C VAL A 350 -6.14 -0.64 -8.65
N GLY A 351 -5.85 0.62 -8.97
CA GLY A 351 -5.81 1.14 -10.34
C GLY A 351 -5.62 2.65 -10.34
N ALA A 352 -4.41 3.12 -10.65
CA ALA A 352 -4.14 4.53 -10.91
C ALA A 352 -4.91 4.96 -12.18
N GLY A 353 -6.15 5.42 -11.99
CA GLY A 353 -7.05 5.80 -13.09
C GLY A 353 -8.54 5.63 -12.78
N ASP A 354 -8.91 4.85 -11.76
CA ASP A 354 -10.30 4.48 -11.50
C ASP A 354 -10.91 5.21 -10.31
N ALA A 355 -12.23 5.35 -10.33
CA ALA A 355 -13.01 5.89 -9.23
C ALA A 355 -12.73 5.10 -7.94
N PHE A 356 -12.51 5.78 -6.81
CA PHE A 356 -12.23 5.11 -5.55
C PHE A 356 -13.34 5.36 -4.53
N SER A 357 -13.69 4.31 -3.78
CA SER A 357 -14.58 4.42 -2.62
C SER A 357 -13.86 5.20 -1.52
N ALA A 358 -14.44 6.35 -1.19
CA ALA A 358 -13.95 7.28 -0.20
C ALA A 358 -14.63 7.03 1.14
N GLY A 359 -13.89 7.12 2.24
CA GLY A 359 -14.49 7.00 3.57
C GLY A 359 -13.70 7.75 4.63
N ILE A 360 -14.41 8.15 5.67
CA ILE A 360 -13.79 8.62 6.92
C ILE A 360 -13.49 7.35 7.73
N ASN A 361 -12.20 7.05 7.94
CA ASN A 361 -11.73 5.86 8.67
C ASN A 361 -12.10 4.49 8.03
N GLY A 362 -12.08 4.36 6.70
CA GLY A 362 -12.22 3.05 6.05
C GLY A 362 -13.64 2.50 5.93
N GLY A 363 -14.64 3.16 6.53
CA GLY A 363 -16.06 2.89 6.29
C GLY A 363 -16.60 3.87 5.27
N GLY A 364 -16.90 3.43 4.05
CA GLY A 364 -17.45 4.31 3.03
C GLY A 364 -17.41 3.72 1.63
N GLY A 365 -18.34 2.82 1.33
CA GLY A 365 -18.61 2.42 -0.05
C GLY A 365 -19.55 3.39 -0.78
N HIS A 366 -20.19 4.32 -0.06
CA HIS A 366 -21.23 5.19 -0.61
C HIS A 366 -20.72 6.52 -1.16
N LEU A 367 -19.55 6.99 -0.71
CA LEU A 367 -18.83 8.11 -1.33
C LEU A 367 -17.88 7.57 -2.39
N VAL A 368 -17.94 8.11 -3.60
CA VAL A 368 -17.12 7.68 -4.74
C VAL A 368 -16.47 8.90 -5.38
N ALA A 369 -15.15 9.03 -5.23
CA ALA A 369 -14.38 10.12 -5.81
C ALA A 369 -13.76 9.70 -7.14
N HIS A 370 -13.81 10.58 -8.13
CA HIS A 370 -13.32 10.33 -9.48
C HIS A 370 -12.16 11.27 -9.84
N PRO A 371 -11.17 10.82 -10.65
CA PRO A 371 -10.05 11.66 -11.09
C PRO A 371 -10.45 12.89 -11.93
N ASN A 372 -11.65 12.89 -12.52
CA ASN A 372 -12.21 14.02 -13.26
C ASN A 372 -12.74 15.14 -12.35
N GLY A 373 -12.64 14.98 -11.02
CA GLY A 373 -13.10 15.96 -10.05
C GLY A 373 -14.57 15.83 -9.63
N THR A 374 -15.22 14.68 -9.84
CA THR A 374 -16.57 14.44 -9.30
C THR A 374 -16.52 13.60 -8.02
N LEU A 375 -17.34 13.95 -7.03
CA LEU A 375 -17.62 13.17 -5.83
C LEU A 375 -19.09 12.79 -5.82
N HIS A 376 -19.36 11.51 -5.99
CA HIS A 376 -20.70 10.95 -5.97
C HIS A 376 -21.02 10.41 -4.58
N ILE A 377 -22.17 10.78 -4.02
CA ILE A 377 -22.61 10.39 -2.68
C ILE A 377 -23.92 9.62 -2.85
N ARG A 378 -23.89 8.31 -2.56
CA ARG A 378 -25.06 7.42 -2.66
C ARG A 378 -25.74 7.27 -1.31
N ASN A 379 -27.06 7.11 -1.28
CA ASN A 379 -27.79 6.86 -0.03
C ASN A 379 -27.40 7.85 1.09
N VAL A 380 -27.54 9.14 0.80
CA VAL A 380 -27.09 10.27 1.64
C VAL A 380 -27.61 10.13 3.07
N GLY A 381 -26.71 10.05 4.04
CA GLY A 381 -27.04 10.01 5.46
C GLY A 381 -26.91 11.39 6.13
N LEU A 382 -27.48 11.53 7.33
CA LEU A 382 -27.34 12.77 8.12
C LEU A 382 -25.88 13.11 8.46
N SER A 383 -25.00 12.11 8.53
CA SER A 383 -23.56 12.28 8.75
C SER A 383 -22.79 12.82 7.55
N ASP A 384 -23.38 12.78 6.35
CA ASP A 384 -22.74 13.30 5.15
C ASP A 384 -22.91 14.82 5.03
N ALA A 385 -23.74 15.44 5.87
CA ALA A 385 -23.84 16.89 5.95
C ALA A 385 -22.51 17.52 6.37
N GLY A 386 -22.21 18.70 5.84
CA GLY A 386 -20.97 19.42 6.15
C GLY A 386 -20.37 20.10 4.93
N ASP A 387 -19.15 20.60 5.08
CA ASP A 387 -18.44 21.37 4.07
C ASP A 387 -17.53 20.47 3.24
N TYR A 388 -17.71 20.54 1.92
CA TYR A 388 -16.91 19.80 0.95
C TYR A 388 -16.09 20.75 0.10
N PHE A 389 -14.81 20.42 -0.09
CA PHE A 389 -13.98 21.07 -1.08
C PHE A 389 -13.05 20.09 -1.77
N CYS A 390 -12.66 20.46 -2.98
CA CYS A 390 -11.81 19.68 -3.85
C CYS A 390 -10.44 20.36 -3.95
N SER A 391 -9.38 19.55 -3.90
CA SER A 391 -7.99 19.98 -4.03
C SER A 391 -7.37 19.31 -5.25
N VAL A 392 -6.81 20.13 -6.14
CA VAL A 392 -6.12 19.71 -7.36
C VAL A 392 -4.63 19.90 -7.16
N ASN A 393 -3.91 18.79 -7.11
CA ASN A 393 -2.47 18.77 -6.91
C ASN A 393 -1.79 18.32 -8.21
N THR A 394 -0.96 19.20 -8.78
CA THR A 394 -0.14 18.91 -9.96
C THR A 394 1.32 19.03 -9.56
N THR A 395 2.12 17.99 -9.81
CA THR A 395 3.54 17.95 -9.46
C THR A 395 4.28 19.19 -9.96
N GLY A 396 5.03 19.85 -9.07
CA GLY A 396 5.80 21.06 -9.38
C GLY A 396 5.03 22.37 -9.33
N PHE A 397 3.74 22.36 -8.95
CA PHE A 397 2.91 23.55 -8.81
C PHE A 397 2.25 23.64 -7.43
N PRO A 398 1.87 24.85 -6.97
CA PRO A 398 1.05 25.02 -5.77
C PRO A 398 -0.30 24.32 -5.92
N VAL A 399 -0.73 23.62 -4.88
CA VAL A 399 -2.06 22.98 -4.82
C VAL A 399 -3.14 24.05 -4.99
N GLN A 400 -4.11 23.78 -5.87
CA GLN A 400 -5.28 24.63 -6.05
C GLN A 400 -6.47 24.03 -5.32
N THR A 401 -7.21 24.83 -4.57
CA THR A 401 -8.36 24.39 -3.79
C THR A 401 -9.62 25.13 -4.22
N THR A 402 -10.75 24.44 -4.28
CA THR A 402 -12.04 25.09 -4.45
C THR A 402 -12.45 25.79 -3.15
N LYS A 403 -13.27 26.84 -3.24
CA LYS A 403 -14.19 27.23 -2.16
C LYS A 403 -14.98 26.00 -1.67
N ALA A 404 -15.24 25.97 -0.36
CA ALA A 404 -16.10 24.97 0.24
C ALA A 404 -17.55 25.16 -0.21
N ALA A 405 -18.24 24.05 -0.38
CA ALA A 405 -19.68 23.99 -0.58
C ALA A 405 -20.31 23.15 0.53
N THR A 406 -21.29 23.71 1.21
CA THR A 406 -22.03 23.03 2.27
C THR A 406 -23.08 22.10 1.66
N LEU A 407 -23.01 20.82 2.01
CA LEU A 407 -24.08 19.84 1.79
C LEU A 407 -25.00 19.85 3.01
N GLN A 408 -26.24 20.29 2.82
CA GLN A 408 -27.29 20.19 3.81
C GLN A 408 -28.10 18.92 3.59
N VAL A 409 -28.26 18.10 4.62
CA VAL A 409 -29.07 16.88 4.54
C VAL A 409 -30.37 17.06 5.31
N ARG A 410 -31.49 16.81 4.63
CA ARG A 410 -32.83 16.96 5.16
C ARG A 410 -33.40 15.61 5.56
N GLU A 411 -33.63 15.39 6.87
CA GLU A 411 -34.20 14.14 7.39
C GLU A 411 -35.58 13.86 6.77
N ARG A 412 -35.80 12.66 6.23
CA ARG A 412 -37.09 12.28 5.64
C ARG A 412 -38.16 12.04 6.71
N LEU A 413 -39.42 12.24 6.34
CA LEU A 413 -40.56 11.96 7.21
C LEU A 413 -40.63 10.48 7.60
N LYS A 414 -40.54 10.19 8.90
CA LYS A 414 -40.66 8.82 9.45
C LYS A 414 -41.23 8.81 10.87
N PHE A 415 -41.99 7.77 11.22
CA PHE A 415 -42.47 7.57 12.60
C PHE A 415 -41.39 6.94 13.48
N VAL A 416 -41.13 7.52 14.66
CA VAL A 416 -40.07 7.06 15.58
C VAL A 416 -40.48 7.24 17.06
N PRO A 417 -40.98 6.18 17.74
CA PRO A 417 -41.33 4.87 17.19
C PRO A 417 -42.66 4.92 16.41
N SER A 418 -42.87 3.94 15.53
CA SER A 418 -44.17 3.71 14.89
C SER A 418 -45.26 3.49 15.95
N PRO A 419 -46.46 4.08 15.78
CA PRO A 419 -47.56 3.87 16.71
C PRO A 419 -48.03 2.41 16.64
N VAL A 420 -48.45 1.85 17.78
CA VAL A 420 -48.86 0.45 17.90
C VAL A 420 -50.28 0.33 18.46
N SER A 421 -51.02 -0.66 17.96
CA SER A 421 -52.33 -1.06 18.49
C SER A 421 -52.21 -1.56 19.92
N ARG A 422 -53.24 -1.31 20.75
CA ARG A 422 -53.20 -1.65 22.17
C ARG A 422 -54.58 -1.64 22.81
N ASN A 423 -54.69 -2.34 23.93
CA ASN A 423 -55.90 -2.37 24.76
C ASN A 423 -55.87 -1.24 25.81
N LEU A 424 -57.02 -0.62 26.04
CA LEU A 424 -57.23 0.44 27.02
C LEU A 424 -58.18 -0.06 28.10
N GLU A 425 -57.81 0.07 29.37
CA GLU A 425 -58.67 -0.34 30.49
C GLU A 425 -59.81 0.66 30.70
N LEU A 426 -61.04 0.17 30.72
CA LEU A 426 -62.25 0.95 30.95
C LEU A 426 -62.15 1.75 32.26
N GLY A 427 -62.44 3.05 32.20
CA GLY A 427 -62.38 3.98 33.33
C GLY A 427 -60.98 4.46 33.72
N SER A 428 -59.92 3.90 33.12
CA SER A 428 -58.53 4.32 33.39
C SER A 428 -58.14 5.59 32.63
N ASN A 429 -57.02 6.21 33.01
CA ASN A 429 -56.37 7.25 32.22
C ASN A 429 -55.35 6.61 31.27
N ALA A 430 -55.38 6.93 29.98
CA ALA A 430 -54.50 6.33 28.97
C ALA A 430 -53.85 7.36 28.05
N LYS A 431 -52.66 7.07 27.51
CA LYS A 431 -51.93 7.95 26.55
C LYS A 431 -51.41 7.20 25.34
N VAL A 432 -51.90 7.47 24.13
CA VAL A 432 -51.45 6.83 22.88
C VAL A 432 -50.41 7.74 22.25
N TYR A 433 -49.20 7.21 22.02
CA TYR A 433 -48.12 8.02 21.47
C TYR A 433 -48.02 7.86 19.96
N CYS A 434 -47.85 8.98 19.28
CA CYS A 434 -47.34 9.03 17.92
C CYS A 434 -46.30 10.13 17.84
N ARG A 435 -45.11 9.78 17.36
CA ARG A 435 -44.01 10.71 17.16
C ARG A 435 -43.46 10.51 15.76
N ALA A 436 -43.28 11.61 15.04
CA ALA A 436 -42.63 11.61 13.74
C ALA A 436 -41.41 12.52 13.77
N ARG A 437 -40.40 12.17 12.97
CA ARG A 437 -39.22 12.98 12.66
C ARG A 437 -39.25 13.38 11.19
N GLY A 438 -38.48 14.40 10.86
CA GLY A 438 -38.34 14.97 9.53
C GLY A 438 -37.87 16.42 9.62
N SER A 439 -37.30 16.95 8.55
CA SER A 439 -36.84 18.34 8.46
C SER A 439 -37.51 19.05 7.28
N PRO A 440 -38.32 20.10 7.45
CA PRO A 440 -38.75 20.69 8.71
C PRO A 440 -39.55 19.72 9.59
N ALA A 441 -39.51 19.97 10.90
CA ALA A 441 -40.20 19.15 11.89
C ALA A 441 -41.70 19.00 11.55
N PRO A 442 -42.24 17.77 11.49
CA PRO A 442 -43.63 17.58 11.13
C PRO A 442 -44.59 17.98 12.25
N ILE A 443 -45.76 18.45 11.85
CA ILE A 443 -46.91 18.59 12.73
C ILE A 443 -47.61 17.22 12.80
N VAL A 444 -47.82 16.71 14.01
CA VAL A 444 -48.42 15.40 14.25
C VAL A 444 -49.81 15.56 14.87
N ARG A 445 -50.81 14.88 14.30
CA ARG A 445 -52.19 14.90 14.78
C ARG A 445 -52.86 13.53 14.66
N TRP A 446 -53.82 13.27 15.53
CA TRP A 446 -54.66 12.08 15.48
C TRP A 446 -55.98 12.33 14.75
N VAL A 447 -56.49 11.28 14.11
CA VAL A 447 -57.82 11.25 13.49
C VAL A 447 -58.49 9.94 13.87
N LYS A 448 -59.77 9.96 14.27
CA LYS A 448 -60.56 8.74 14.51
C LYS A 448 -61.40 8.42 13.27
N GLU A 449 -61.25 7.22 12.70
CA GLU A 449 -61.88 6.86 11.41
C GLU A 449 -63.41 6.71 11.51
N ASP A 450 -63.94 6.33 12.68
CA ASP A 450 -65.38 6.07 12.86
C ASP A 450 -66.25 7.36 12.99
N ALA A 451 -65.63 8.54 12.97
CA ALA A 451 -66.32 9.84 12.97
C ALA A 451 -66.75 10.33 11.56
N VAL A 452 -66.41 9.59 10.50
CA VAL A 452 -66.47 10.06 9.10
C VAL A 452 -67.89 10.07 8.49
N ARG A 453 -68.95 9.71 9.22
CA ARG A 453 -70.34 9.92 8.74
C ARG A 453 -70.83 11.38 8.85
N GLY A 454 -69.98 12.33 9.26
CA GLY A 454 -70.35 13.75 9.40
C GLY A 454 -69.20 14.74 9.22
N GLY A 455 -68.30 14.51 8.25
CA GLY A 455 -67.16 15.40 8.00
C GLY A 455 -66.10 15.36 9.13
N PRO A 456 -65.06 16.20 9.06
CA PRO A 456 -64.05 16.29 10.12
C PRO A 456 -64.69 16.95 11.36
N SER A 457 -65.29 16.16 12.26
CA SER A 457 -65.70 16.71 13.56
C SER A 457 -64.43 17.09 14.32
N LEU A 458 -64.15 18.39 14.35
CA LEU A 458 -62.91 19.02 14.80
C LEU A 458 -62.68 18.92 16.32
N GLU A 459 -63.64 18.39 17.07
CA GLU A 459 -63.61 18.39 18.54
C GLU A 459 -63.61 16.96 19.07
N TRP A 460 -62.50 16.63 19.75
CA TRP A 460 -62.44 15.43 20.58
C TRP A 460 -63.49 15.51 21.69
N PRO A 461 -64.07 14.37 22.12
CA PRO A 461 -64.89 14.34 23.33
C PRO A 461 -64.14 14.98 24.51
N PRO A 462 -64.82 15.61 25.50
CA PRO A 462 -64.15 16.38 26.56
C PRO A 462 -63.09 15.60 27.36
N HIS A 463 -63.21 14.26 27.42
CA HIS A 463 -62.29 13.36 28.10
C HIS A 463 -61.09 12.91 27.23
N VAL A 464 -61.05 13.30 25.96
CA VAL A 464 -59.98 12.97 25.01
C VAL A 464 -59.30 14.25 24.51
N ARG A 465 -57.97 14.28 24.50
CA ARG A 465 -57.20 15.42 23.98
C ARG A 465 -56.01 14.94 23.16
N ASP A 466 -55.76 15.60 22.03
CA ASP A 466 -54.52 15.44 21.28
C ASP A 466 -53.51 16.51 21.74
N GLU A 467 -52.46 16.06 22.42
CA GLU A 467 -51.34 16.91 22.85
C GLU A 467 -50.14 16.66 21.94
N ASN A 468 -50.15 17.28 20.76
CA ASN A 468 -49.06 17.26 19.79
C ASN A 468 -48.58 15.83 19.45
N GLY A 469 -49.53 14.97 19.05
CA GLY A 469 -49.26 13.57 18.69
C GLY A 469 -49.41 12.59 19.86
N THR A 470 -49.72 13.06 21.07
CA THR A 470 -50.09 12.17 22.19
C THR A 470 -51.58 12.27 22.48
N LEU A 471 -52.34 11.22 22.17
CA LEU A 471 -53.76 11.14 22.45
C LEU A 471 -54.00 10.71 23.91
N ARG A 472 -54.55 11.61 24.73
CA ARG A 472 -54.77 11.38 26.16
C ARG A 472 -56.25 11.18 26.45
N PHE A 473 -56.55 10.12 27.19
CA PHE A 473 -57.88 9.76 27.67
C PHE A 473 -57.93 9.96 29.19
N GLN A 474 -58.94 10.69 29.67
CA GLN A 474 -59.24 10.89 31.08
C GLN A 474 -60.51 10.10 31.44
N GLY A 475 -60.34 8.83 31.85
CA GLY A 475 -61.44 7.90 32.03
C GLY A 475 -61.93 7.33 30.70
N VAL A 476 -61.23 6.31 30.20
CA VAL A 476 -61.56 5.57 28.97
C VAL A 476 -63.00 5.04 29.01
N ARG A 477 -63.73 5.18 27.91
CA ARG A 477 -65.11 4.74 27.73
C ARG A 477 -65.20 3.67 26.65
N ALA A 478 -66.23 2.82 26.69
CA ALA A 478 -66.42 1.78 25.67
C ALA A 478 -66.45 2.34 24.23
N GLN A 479 -67.04 3.52 24.03
CA GLN A 479 -67.08 4.23 22.75
C GLN A 479 -65.72 4.75 22.26
N ASP A 480 -64.67 4.73 23.09
CA ASP A 480 -63.32 5.10 22.69
C ASP A 480 -62.64 4.00 21.88
N ALA A 481 -63.20 2.78 21.84
CA ALA A 481 -62.74 1.75 20.92
C ALA A 481 -62.90 2.21 19.47
N GLY A 482 -61.98 1.78 18.60
CA GLY A 482 -62.02 2.10 17.17
C GLY A 482 -60.65 2.20 16.52
N ARG A 483 -60.64 2.65 15.26
CA ARG A 483 -59.42 2.89 14.48
C ARG A 483 -58.99 4.35 14.57
N TYR A 484 -57.74 4.55 14.92
CA TYR A 484 -57.11 5.85 15.09
C TYR A 484 -55.94 5.96 14.13
N THR A 485 -55.94 6.99 13.30
CA THR A 485 -54.89 7.26 12.32
C THR A 485 -54.09 8.46 12.79
N CYS A 486 -52.82 8.23 13.10
CA CYS A 486 -51.87 9.31 13.30
C CYS A 486 -51.41 9.83 11.94
N VAL A 487 -51.43 11.14 11.76
CA VAL A 487 -50.99 11.81 10.54
C VAL A 487 -49.88 12.79 10.91
N ALA A 488 -48.73 12.64 10.26
CA ALA A 488 -47.62 13.58 10.36
C ALA A 488 -47.46 14.30 9.01
N THR A 489 -47.47 15.63 9.06
CA THR A 489 -47.37 16.49 7.88
C THR A 489 -46.22 17.48 8.00
N SER A 490 -45.43 17.59 6.94
CA SER A 490 -44.41 18.62 6.74
C SER A 490 -44.47 19.13 5.30
N THR A 491 -43.63 20.11 4.95
CA THR A 491 -43.49 20.57 3.57
C THR A 491 -42.97 19.50 2.62
N GLN A 492 -42.34 18.44 3.15
CA GLN A 492 -41.94 17.25 2.40
C GLN A 492 -43.11 16.36 1.95
N GLY A 493 -44.26 16.46 2.62
CA GLY A 493 -45.39 15.58 2.36
C GLY A 493 -46.08 15.11 3.64
N LEU A 494 -46.74 13.96 3.52
CA LEU A 494 -47.62 13.39 4.55
C LEU A 494 -47.34 11.91 4.71
N ILE A 495 -47.17 11.47 5.97
CA ILE A 495 -47.16 10.06 6.34
C ILE A 495 -48.29 9.80 7.34
N ASN A 496 -48.88 8.61 7.29
CA ASN A 496 -49.94 8.20 8.20
C ASN A 496 -49.70 6.78 8.74
N ALA A 497 -50.21 6.51 9.93
CA ALA A 497 -50.16 5.20 10.56
C ALA A 497 -51.43 4.96 11.37
N THR A 498 -52.14 3.88 11.04
CA THR A 498 -53.40 3.52 11.70
C THR A 498 -53.14 2.46 12.77
N VAL A 499 -53.68 2.69 13.96
CA VAL A 499 -53.70 1.74 15.07
C VAL A 499 -55.13 1.45 15.48
N ARG A 500 -55.32 0.27 16.06
CA ARG A 500 -56.59 -0.12 16.67
C ARG A 500 -56.48 0.00 18.18
N LEU A 501 -57.44 0.72 18.77
CA LEU A 501 -57.60 0.80 20.21
C LEU A 501 -58.84 -0.01 20.59
N ASP A 502 -58.64 -1.02 21.41
CA ASP A 502 -59.72 -1.82 21.97
C ASP A 502 -59.90 -1.45 23.44
N VAL A 503 -61.15 -1.34 23.90
CA VAL A 503 -61.45 -1.01 25.29
C VAL A 503 -61.85 -2.29 25.99
N ILE A 504 -61.14 -2.59 27.08
CA ILE A 504 -61.28 -3.83 27.84
C ILE A 504 -61.74 -3.49 29.26
N MET A 505 -62.58 -4.33 29.83
CA MET A 505 -62.95 -4.26 31.25
C MET A 505 -62.21 -5.36 31.99
N MET A 506 -61.30 -4.96 32.89
CA MET A 506 -60.58 -5.90 33.75
C MET A 506 -61.53 -6.74 34.61
N PRO A 507 -61.14 -7.97 34.99
CA PRO A 507 -62.01 -8.83 35.80
C PRO A 507 -62.36 -8.15 37.14
N ARG A 508 -63.65 -8.10 37.44
CA ARG A 508 -64.21 -7.59 38.69
C ARG A 508 -65.06 -8.69 39.32
N PHE A 509 -64.72 -9.09 40.54
CA PHE A 509 -65.54 -10.05 41.28
C PHE A 509 -66.90 -9.44 41.64
N THR A 510 -67.96 -10.10 41.21
CA THR A 510 -69.35 -9.82 41.62
C THR A 510 -69.77 -10.72 42.77
N VAL A 511 -69.19 -11.92 42.86
CA VAL A 511 -69.28 -12.81 44.01
C VAL A 511 -67.86 -13.21 44.39
N GLN A 512 -67.46 -12.86 45.61
CA GLN A 512 -66.21 -13.31 46.19
C GLN A 512 -66.47 -14.53 47.08
N PRO A 513 -65.54 -15.49 47.15
CA PRO A 513 -65.66 -16.57 48.10
C PRO A 513 -65.55 -16.03 49.51
N SER A 514 -66.26 -16.67 50.43
CA SER A 514 -66.29 -16.31 51.85
C SER A 514 -65.95 -17.54 52.69
N LEU A 515 -65.74 -17.34 54.00
CA LEU A 515 -65.49 -18.45 54.92
C LEU A 515 -66.63 -19.46 54.85
N THR A 516 -66.33 -20.66 54.36
CA THR A 516 -67.30 -21.76 54.28
C THR A 516 -66.99 -22.76 55.38
N ARG A 517 -68.00 -23.12 56.18
CA ARG A 517 -67.92 -24.23 57.14
C ARG A 517 -68.68 -25.41 56.55
N ALA A 518 -68.02 -26.54 56.41
CA ALA A 518 -68.62 -27.75 55.86
C ALA A 518 -68.42 -28.91 56.82
N VAL A 519 -69.41 -29.79 56.93
CA VAL A 519 -69.31 -31.00 57.76
C VAL A 519 -68.65 -32.09 56.92
N GLU A 520 -67.72 -32.83 57.53
CA GLU A 520 -67.08 -34.01 56.94
C GLU A 520 -68.13 -34.98 56.37
N GLY A 521 -67.91 -35.50 55.15
CA GLY A 521 -68.83 -36.40 54.44
C GLY A 521 -69.97 -35.72 53.66
N TYR A 522 -70.20 -34.41 53.84
CA TYR A 522 -71.17 -33.64 53.05
C TYR A 522 -70.50 -32.85 51.92
N SER A 523 -71.30 -32.28 51.02
CA SER A 523 -70.80 -31.42 49.94
C SER A 523 -70.57 -29.98 50.40
N ALA A 524 -69.64 -29.29 49.73
CA ALA A 524 -69.36 -27.87 49.96
C ALA A 524 -69.32 -27.09 48.64
N MET A 525 -69.67 -25.81 48.71
CA MET A 525 -69.60 -24.89 47.58
C MET A 525 -68.85 -23.62 48.00
N LEU A 526 -67.84 -23.26 47.23
CA LEU A 526 -67.18 -21.96 47.33
C LEU A 526 -67.55 -21.15 46.09
N HIS A 527 -68.44 -20.17 46.30
CA HIS A 527 -68.95 -19.36 45.20
C HIS A 527 -67.92 -18.32 44.77
N CYS A 528 -67.66 -18.24 43.47
CA CYS A 528 -66.87 -17.18 42.88
C CYS A 528 -67.42 -16.82 41.50
N LYS A 529 -67.67 -15.54 41.28
CA LYS A 529 -68.15 -15.03 40.00
C LYS A 529 -67.49 -13.69 39.71
N ALA A 530 -66.98 -13.54 38.49
CA ALA A 530 -66.41 -12.29 38.02
C ALA A 530 -67.11 -11.84 36.73
N THR A 531 -67.10 -10.54 36.48
CA THR A 531 -67.48 -9.93 35.21
C THR A 531 -66.29 -9.20 34.62
N GLY A 532 -66.26 -9.04 33.32
CA GLY A 532 -65.16 -8.45 32.55
C GLY A 532 -65.55 -8.42 31.08
N ASP A 533 -64.81 -7.67 30.28
CA ASP A 533 -64.97 -7.64 28.83
C ASP A 533 -63.57 -7.70 28.19
N PRO A 534 -63.17 -8.82 27.55
CA PRO A 534 -63.95 -10.05 27.36
C PRO A 534 -64.34 -10.76 28.67
N GLU A 535 -65.38 -11.60 28.63
CA GLU A 535 -65.88 -12.32 29.80
C GLU A 535 -64.76 -13.17 30.46
N PRO A 536 -64.52 -13.03 31.78
CA PRO A 536 -63.36 -13.64 32.41
C PRO A 536 -63.59 -15.11 32.72
N THR A 537 -62.53 -15.91 32.55
CA THR A 537 -62.51 -17.31 32.99
C THR A 537 -62.12 -17.39 34.46
N ILE A 538 -62.74 -18.32 35.20
CA ILE A 538 -62.46 -18.58 36.61
C ILE A 538 -61.57 -19.81 36.75
N GLN A 539 -60.50 -19.69 37.52
CA GLN A 539 -59.65 -20.81 37.95
C GLN A 539 -59.53 -20.83 39.46
N TRP A 540 -59.43 -22.03 40.01
CA TRP A 540 -59.26 -22.26 41.44
C TRP A 540 -57.93 -22.92 41.75
N ASP A 541 -57.41 -22.64 42.93
CA ASP A 541 -56.27 -23.31 43.52
C ASP A 541 -56.50 -23.53 45.01
N ARG A 542 -55.68 -24.40 45.59
CA ARG A 542 -55.65 -24.67 47.01
C ARG A 542 -54.26 -24.43 47.55
N ASN A 543 -54.14 -23.60 48.59
CA ASN A 543 -52.87 -23.20 49.18
C ASN A 543 -51.84 -22.73 48.13
N ASN A 544 -52.30 -21.95 47.12
CA ASN A 544 -51.51 -21.46 45.99
C ASN A 544 -51.01 -22.54 45.01
N VAL A 545 -51.58 -23.75 45.03
CA VAL A 545 -51.29 -24.82 44.07
C VAL A 545 -52.46 -24.98 43.11
N LEU A 546 -52.29 -24.48 41.89
CA LEU A 546 -53.30 -24.49 40.83
C LEU A 546 -53.71 -25.92 40.45
N ASN A 547 -55.02 -26.16 40.28
CA ASN A 547 -55.56 -27.44 39.84
C ASN A 547 -55.12 -28.66 40.67
N ASN A 548 -54.73 -28.47 41.94
CA ASN A 548 -54.44 -29.57 42.87
C ASN A 548 -55.73 -30.16 43.45
N PHE A 549 -56.61 -30.55 42.54
CA PHE A 549 -57.95 -31.02 42.84
C PHE A 549 -58.15 -32.38 42.20
N ASP A 550 -58.67 -33.34 42.98
CA ASP A 550 -59.16 -34.60 42.43
C ASP A 550 -60.39 -34.31 41.55
N PRO A 551 -60.33 -34.51 40.23
CA PRO A 551 -61.42 -34.18 39.31
C PRO A 551 -62.69 -35.01 39.55
N GLN A 552 -62.63 -36.11 40.31
CA GLN A 552 -63.82 -36.86 40.72
C GLN A 552 -64.58 -36.20 41.88
N ARG A 553 -63.88 -35.47 42.75
CA ARG A 553 -64.47 -34.83 43.95
C ARG A 553 -64.67 -33.32 43.80
N TYR A 554 -63.83 -32.68 43.01
CA TYR A 554 -63.81 -31.23 42.83
C TYR A 554 -64.23 -30.87 41.41
N ARG A 555 -65.21 -29.98 41.28
CA ARG A 555 -65.69 -29.50 39.99
C ARG A 555 -65.90 -28.00 40.04
N VAL A 556 -65.29 -27.27 39.11
CA VAL A 556 -65.65 -25.87 38.86
C VAL A 556 -66.90 -25.88 37.99
N LEU A 557 -68.00 -25.33 38.51
CA LEU A 557 -69.27 -25.20 37.79
C LEU A 557 -69.20 -24.06 36.77
N ASP A 558 -70.10 -24.04 35.78
CA ASP A 558 -70.16 -23.00 34.74
C ASP A 558 -70.29 -21.58 35.30
N ASN A 559 -70.86 -21.44 36.51
CA ASN A 559 -70.99 -20.16 37.20
C ASN A 559 -69.72 -19.72 37.97
N GLY A 560 -68.62 -20.48 37.87
CA GLY A 560 -67.35 -20.23 38.55
C GLY A 560 -67.25 -20.78 39.98
N THR A 561 -68.31 -21.39 40.52
CA THR A 561 -68.32 -21.99 41.87
C THR A 561 -67.47 -23.26 41.91
N LEU A 562 -66.60 -23.39 42.91
CA LEU A 562 -65.94 -24.65 43.21
C LEU A 562 -66.90 -25.53 44.04
N TYR A 563 -67.30 -26.66 43.48
CA TYR A 563 -68.10 -27.69 44.14
C TYR A 563 -67.20 -28.83 44.60
N ILE A 564 -67.33 -29.20 45.87
CA ILE A 564 -66.67 -30.35 46.49
C ILE A 564 -67.78 -31.35 46.81
N SER A 565 -67.79 -32.52 46.17
CA SER A 565 -68.87 -33.50 46.32
C SER A 565 -68.91 -34.16 47.70
N GLU A 566 -67.74 -34.38 48.28
CA GLU A 566 -67.55 -35.02 49.59
C GLU A 566 -66.33 -34.40 50.27
N VAL A 567 -66.55 -33.71 51.38
CA VAL A 567 -65.54 -32.97 52.15
C VAL A 567 -64.82 -33.90 53.12
N HIS A 568 -63.49 -33.93 53.05
CA HIS A 568 -62.62 -34.61 54.01
C HIS A 568 -61.92 -33.63 54.94
N ARG A 569 -61.44 -34.07 56.12
CA ARG A 569 -60.59 -33.24 57.01
C ARG A 569 -59.40 -32.61 56.30
N ASP A 570 -58.77 -33.36 55.41
CA ASP A 570 -57.65 -32.90 54.60
C ASP A 570 -58.06 -31.93 53.50
N ASP A 571 -59.33 -31.51 53.40
CA ASP A 571 -59.79 -30.43 52.53
C ASP A 571 -59.76 -29.04 53.24
N ASP A 572 -59.51 -28.99 54.55
CA ASP A 572 -59.33 -27.73 55.30
C ASP A 572 -58.19 -26.89 54.72
N GLY A 573 -58.41 -25.59 54.52
CA GLY A 573 -57.36 -24.69 54.03
C GLY A 573 -57.86 -23.49 53.25
N LYS A 574 -56.92 -22.79 52.58
CA LYS A 574 -57.20 -21.61 51.77
C LYS A 574 -57.42 -21.98 50.32
N TYR A 575 -58.48 -21.44 49.75
CA TYR A 575 -58.87 -21.61 48.36
C TYR A 575 -58.81 -20.26 47.66
N GLY A 576 -58.05 -20.18 46.58
CA GLY A 576 -57.93 -19.00 45.76
C GLY A 576 -58.79 -19.08 44.52
N CYS A 577 -59.58 -18.04 44.27
CA CYS A 577 -60.28 -17.85 43.01
C CYS A 577 -59.58 -16.77 42.19
N THR A 578 -59.15 -17.14 40.98
CA THR A 578 -58.49 -16.24 40.02
C THR A 578 -59.38 -16.05 38.80
N ALA A 579 -59.74 -14.81 38.49
CA ALA A 579 -60.50 -14.42 37.31
C ALA A 579 -59.58 -13.76 36.27
N GLY A 580 -59.64 -14.19 35.01
CA GLY A 580 -58.74 -13.71 33.95
C GLY A 580 -59.40 -13.42 32.61
N ASN A 581 -59.00 -12.32 31.98
CA ASN A 581 -59.30 -12.02 30.57
C ASN A 581 -58.09 -11.36 29.88
N SER A 582 -58.24 -10.92 28.62
CA SER A 582 -57.17 -10.25 27.86
C SER A 582 -56.70 -8.91 28.46
N GLY A 583 -57.40 -8.40 29.47
CA GLY A 583 -57.01 -7.22 30.23
C GLY A 583 -56.15 -7.50 31.45
N GLY A 584 -56.19 -8.71 31.99
CA GLY A 584 -55.37 -9.11 33.13
C GLY A 584 -56.06 -10.13 34.03
N LEU A 585 -55.45 -10.32 35.20
CA LEU A 585 -55.86 -11.29 36.21
C LEU A 585 -56.19 -10.58 37.54
N ARG A 586 -57.23 -11.03 38.24
CA ARG A 586 -57.50 -10.68 39.63
C ARG A 586 -57.73 -11.93 40.47
N ARG A 587 -57.35 -11.86 41.74
CA ARG A 587 -57.42 -12.98 42.68
C ARG A 587 -58.07 -12.56 43.99
N VAL A 588 -58.88 -13.44 44.55
CA VAL A 588 -59.46 -13.35 45.91
C VAL A 588 -59.38 -14.72 46.57
N GLU A 589 -59.33 -14.77 47.91
CA GLU A 589 -59.13 -16.01 48.65
C GLU A 589 -60.13 -16.13 49.80
N ALA A 590 -60.48 -17.37 50.15
CA ALA A 590 -61.29 -17.70 51.32
C ALA A 590 -60.83 -19.01 51.97
N SER A 591 -61.27 -19.25 53.20
CA SER A 591 -60.96 -20.49 53.91
C SER A 591 -62.16 -21.43 53.94
N LEU A 592 -61.90 -22.72 53.72
CA LEU A 592 -62.81 -23.82 54.03
C LEU A 592 -62.42 -24.38 55.39
N VAL A 593 -63.37 -24.41 56.33
CA VAL A 593 -63.20 -25.02 57.66
C VAL A 593 -64.04 -26.27 57.74
N VAL A 594 -63.39 -27.41 58.00
CA VAL A 594 -64.06 -28.71 58.06
C VAL A 594 -64.47 -29.01 59.50
N LEU A 595 -65.76 -29.18 59.73
CA LEU A 595 -66.34 -29.58 61.01
C LEU A 595 -66.41 -31.11 61.06
N GLY A 596 -65.97 -31.70 62.18
CA GLY A 596 -66.04 -33.14 62.38
C GLY A 596 -67.48 -33.68 62.38
N GLU A 597 -67.63 -34.98 62.17
CA GLU A 597 -68.93 -35.66 62.13
C GLU A 597 -69.84 -35.29 63.32
N CYS A 598 -71.12 -35.06 63.02
CA CYS A 598 -72.15 -34.81 64.03
C CYS A 598 -72.44 -36.13 64.77
N THR A 599 -71.71 -36.41 65.87
CA THR A 599 -72.03 -37.55 66.74
C THR A 599 -73.37 -37.28 67.43
N SER A 600 -74.39 -38.08 67.12
CA SER A 600 -75.68 -38.02 67.80
C SER A 600 -75.49 -38.31 69.30
N PHE A 601 -75.85 -37.34 70.15
CA PHE A 601 -75.96 -37.59 71.58
C PHE A 601 -77.18 -38.49 71.84
N GLN A 602 -76.95 -39.77 72.14
CA GLN A 602 -77.96 -40.58 72.82
C GLN A 602 -77.95 -40.24 74.30
N LEU A 603 -79.08 -39.72 74.80
CA LEU A 603 -79.39 -39.60 76.22
C LEU A 603 -79.43 -41.01 76.86
N ARG A 604 -78.64 -41.23 77.90
CA ARG A 604 -78.90 -42.22 78.95
C ARG A 604 -78.93 -41.53 80.29
#